data_AF-A0A9E2HZL4-F1
#
_entry.id   AF-A0A9E2HZL4-F1
#
_cell.length_a   1.000
_cell.length_b   1.000
_cell.length_c   1.000
_cell.angle_alpha   90.00
_cell.angle_beta   90.00
_cell.angle_gamma   90.00
#
_symmetry.space_group_name_H-M   'P 1'
#
loop_
_entity.id
_entity.type
_entity.pdbx_description
1 polymer ?
#
loop_
_entity_poly.entity_id
_entity_poly.type
_entity_poly.pdbx_seq_one_letter_code
_entity_poly.pdbx_strand_id
1 'polypeptide(L)'
;KDFDANYVEEETKGRIETIKKENEELARLKKPLKNVPTYISMAQLTDDVLAQAEADIKAKLKEEGKPEQIWDKIVPGQLARFIDDNTTLDKEQALVDQKYVLDDKMTVAEAVAAAAKAVGGTAEISAFVRLEVGEGIEKKVDDFAAEVAAQMA
;
A
#
# COMPACT_ATOMS: atom_id res chain seq x y z
N LYS A 1 -12.76 -1.05 2.98
CA LYS A 1 -13.28 -0.79 1.63
C LYS A 1 -13.65 0.66 1.40
N ASP A 2 -13.90 1.46 2.44
CA ASP A 2 -14.34 2.84 2.22
C ASP A 2 -13.42 3.80 2.97
N PHE A 3 -12.24 4.04 2.41
CA PHE A 3 -11.51 5.24 2.77
C PHE A 3 -12.33 6.45 2.27
N ASP A 4 -12.37 7.51 3.07
CA ASP A 4 -12.94 8.77 2.60
C ASP A 4 -12.15 9.27 1.38
N ALA A 5 -12.84 9.77 0.36
CA ALA A 5 -12.19 10.21 -0.87
C ALA A 5 -11.16 11.32 -0.62
N ASN A 6 -11.45 12.26 0.30
CA ASN A 6 -10.50 13.31 0.65
C ASN A 6 -9.28 12.73 1.37
N TYR A 7 -9.49 11.76 2.26
CA TYR A 7 -8.39 11.06 2.92
C TYR A 7 -7.46 10.39 1.90
N VAL A 8 -8.01 9.67 0.92
CA VAL A 8 -7.21 9.04 -0.14
C VAL A 8 -6.46 10.08 -0.95
N GLU A 9 -7.09 11.20 -1.31
CA GLU A 9 -6.43 12.29 -2.03
C GLU A 9 -5.28 12.95 -1.25
N GLU A 10 -5.48 13.22 0.05
CA GLU A 10 -4.47 13.80 0.92
C GLU A 10 -3.28 12.86 1.10
N GLU A 11 -3.53 11.58 1.37
CA GLU A 11 -2.48 10.55 1.46
C GLU A 11 -1.73 10.39 0.12
N THR A 12 -2.44 10.47 -1.01
CA THR A 12 -1.82 10.42 -2.34
C THR A 12 -0.83 11.57 -2.52
N LYS A 13 -1.26 12.80 -2.19
CA LYS A 13 -0.40 14.00 -2.26
C LYS A 13 0.81 13.86 -1.33
N GLY A 14 0.58 13.47 -0.07
CA GLY A 14 1.64 13.29 0.93
C GLY A 14 2.68 12.24 0.52
N ARG A 15 2.23 11.12 -0.06
CA ARG A 15 3.13 10.05 -0.56
C ARG A 15 3.94 10.52 -1.77
N ILE A 16 3.31 11.21 -2.72
CA ILE A 16 4.00 11.79 -3.88
C ILE A 16 5.07 12.79 -3.44
N GLU A 17 4.76 13.68 -2.50
CA GLU A 17 5.72 14.67 -1.99
C GLU A 17 6.91 14.02 -1.30
N THR A 18 6.66 12.99 -0.48
CA THR A 18 7.72 12.21 0.18
C THR A 18 8.64 11.58 -0.86
N ILE A 19 8.09 10.89 -1.85
CA ILE A 19 8.89 10.22 -2.89
C ILE A 19 9.65 11.24 -3.75
N LYS A 20 9.07 12.40 -4.04
CA LYS A 20 9.77 13.47 -4.76
C LYS A 20 10.98 13.98 -3.99
N LYS A 21 10.83 14.27 -2.69
CA LYS A 21 11.94 14.69 -1.82
C LYS A 21 13.02 13.61 -1.76
N GLU A 22 12.64 12.35 -1.63
CA GLU A 22 13.61 11.24 -1.69
C GLU A 22 14.32 11.15 -3.05
N ASN A 23 13.60 11.39 -4.14
CA ASN A 23 14.17 11.38 -5.49
C ASN A 23 15.13 12.52 -5.74
N GLU A 24 14.91 13.71 -5.17
CA GLU A 24 15.87 14.82 -5.20
C GLU A 24 17.20 14.40 -4.54
N GLU A 25 17.12 13.73 -3.39
CA GLU A 25 18.30 13.18 -2.70
C GLU A 25 18.96 12.05 -3.49
N LEU A 26 18.20 11.11 -4.06
CA LEU A 26 18.72 10.02 -4.89
C LEU A 26 19.40 10.54 -6.15
N ALA A 27 18.83 11.58 -6.78
CA ALA A 27 19.44 12.26 -7.92
C ALA A 27 20.80 12.86 -7.56
N ARG A 28 20.90 13.54 -6.40
CA ARG A 28 22.18 14.08 -5.90
C ARG A 28 23.21 12.97 -5.68
N LEU A 29 22.77 11.81 -5.20
CA LEU A 29 23.62 10.64 -4.96
C LEU A 29 23.88 9.79 -6.22
N LYS A 30 23.36 10.18 -7.39
CA LYS A 30 23.42 9.40 -8.65
C LYS A 30 22.89 7.98 -8.50
N LYS A 31 21.88 7.79 -7.65
CA LYS A 31 21.18 6.51 -7.44
C LYS A 31 19.93 6.43 -8.32
N PRO A 32 19.42 5.22 -8.61
CA PRO A 32 18.16 5.05 -9.32
C PRO A 32 17.01 5.77 -8.60
N LEU A 33 16.19 6.49 -9.37
CA LEU A 33 15.01 7.18 -8.83
C LEU A 33 13.90 6.17 -8.53
N LYS A 34 13.16 6.43 -7.46
CA LYS A 34 11.92 5.73 -7.13
C LYS A 34 10.81 6.16 -8.09
N ASN A 35 9.94 5.22 -8.46
CA ASN A 35 8.74 5.53 -9.22
C ASN A 35 7.78 6.37 -8.38
N VAL A 36 7.21 7.43 -8.97
CA VAL A 36 6.18 8.24 -8.32
C VAL A 36 4.83 7.64 -8.69
N PRO A 37 4.08 7.06 -7.73
CA PRO A 37 2.78 6.45 -8.02
C PRO A 37 1.75 7.52 -8.39
N THR A 38 0.82 7.17 -9.27
CA THR A 38 -0.32 8.01 -9.63
C THR A 38 -1.52 7.72 -8.72
N TYR A 39 -1.64 6.47 -8.29
CA TYR A 39 -2.71 6.00 -7.42
C TYR A 39 -2.10 5.22 -6.25
N ILE A 40 -2.79 5.22 -5.11
CA ILE A 40 -2.36 4.49 -3.92
C ILE A 40 -3.46 3.60 -3.33
N SER A 41 -4.70 3.71 -3.81
CA SER A 41 -5.81 2.86 -3.36
C SER A 41 -6.66 2.30 -4.51
N MET A 42 -7.25 1.12 -4.29
CA MET A 42 -8.28 0.52 -5.15
C MET A 42 -9.46 1.45 -5.38
N ALA A 43 -9.76 2.35 -4.43
CA ALA A 43 -10.83 3.35 -4.60
C ALA A 43 -10.59 4.30 -5.78
N GLN A 44 -9.33 4.46 -6.21
CA GLN A 44 -8.94 5.31 -7.34
C GLN A 44 -8.85 4.54 -8.67
N LEU A 45 -8.83 3.20 -8.62
CA LEU A 45 -8.71 2.33 -9.80
C LEU A 45 -10.08 2.01 -10.40
N THR A 46 -10.69 3.01 -11.03
CA THR A 46 -11.97 2.84 -11.74
C THR A 46 -11.81 1.96 -12.97
N ASP A 47 -12.92 1.48 -13.53
CA ASP A 47 -12.92 0.68 -14.76
C ASP A 47 -12.23 1.41 -15.92
N ASP A 48 -12.40 2.73 -16.01
CA ASP A 48 -11.72 3.56 -17.02
C ASP A 48 -10.20 3.60 -16.81
N VAL A 49 -9.74 3.70 -15.56
CA VAL A 49 -8.31 3.68 -15.22
C VAL A 49 -7.69 2.31 -15.56
N LEU A 50 -8.40 1.22 -15.25
CA LEU A 50 -7.93 -0.13 -15.56
C LEU A 50 -7.92 -0.39 -17.07
N ALA A 51 -8.92 0.08 -17.81
CA ALA A 51 -8.96 -0.01 -19.26
C ALA A 51 -7.82 0.79 -19.91
N GLN A 52 -7.54 2.00 -19.41
CA GLN A 52 -6.40 2.79 -19.88
C GLN A 52 -5.07 2.10 -19.57
N ALA A 53 -4.89 1.56 -18.36
CA ALA A 53 -3.69 0.81 -18.00
C ALA A 53 -3.47 -0.40 -18.90
N GLU A 54 -4.55 -1.13 -19.23
CA GLU A 54 -4.51 -2.24 -20.18
C GLU A 54 -4.09 -1.79 -21.59
N ALA A 55 -4.63 -0.67 -22.06
CA ALA A 55 -4.27 -0.08 -23.36
C ALA A 55 -2.79 0.34 -23.40
N ASP A 56 -2.30 0.97 -22.34
CA ASP A 56 -0.90 1.40 -22.21
C ASP A 56 0.06 0.20 -22.16
N ILE A 57 -0.32 -0.87 -21.46
CA ILE A 57 0.41 -2.14 -21.45
C ILE A 57 0.51 -2.71 -22.87
N LYS A 58 -0.61 -2.79 -23.59
CA LYS A 58 -0.64 -3.30 -24.96
C LYS A 58 0.20 -2.46 -25.91
N ALA A 59 0.16 -1.13 -25.77
CA ALA A 59 1.00 -0.21 -26.54
C ALA A 59 2.49 -0.47 -26.30
N LYS A 60 2.91 -0.63 -25.04
CA LYS A 60 4.31 -0.98 -24.69
C LYS A 60 4.74 -2.33 -25.27
N LEU A 61 3.90 -3.35 -25.18
CA LEU A 61 4.21 -4.67 -25.76
C LEU A 61 4.39 -4.60 -27.28
N LYS A 62 3.62 -3.74 -27.94
CA LYS A 62 3.74 -3.47 -29.38
C LYS A 62 5.06 -2.79 -29.73
N GLU A 63 5.46 -1.78 -28.96
CA GLU A 63 6.76 -1.09 -29.12
C GLU A 63 7.95 -2.03 -28.86
N GLU A 64 7.80 -2.94 -27.90
CA GLU A 64 8.77 -4.00 -27.61
C GLU A 64 8.82 -5.11 -28.69
N GLY A 65 7.95 -5.05 -29.71
CA GLY A 65 7.92 -6.01 -30.81
C GLY A 65 7.42 -7.40 -30.40
N LYS A 66 6.67 -7.53 -29.30
CA LYS A 66 6.17 -8.82 -28.82
C LYS A 66 4.97 -9.28 -29.66
N PRO A 67 4.92 -10.56 -30.09
CA PRO A 67 3.79 -11.08 -30.86
C PRO A 67 2.45 -10.96 -30.12
N GLU A 68 1.39 -10.55 -30.81
CA GLU A 68 0.05 -10.37 -30.21
C GLU A 68 -0.49 -11.66 -29.56
N GLN A 69 -0.09 -12.82 -30.08
CA GLN A 69 -0.50 -14.14 -29.57
C GLN A 69 -0.03 -14.42 -28.12
N ILE A 70 0.98 -13.71 -27.63
CA ILE A 70 1.45 -13.85 -26.23
C ILE A 70 0.89 -12.78 -25.31
N TRP A 71 0.18 -11.77 -25.83
CA TRP A 71 -0.33 -10.66 -25.03
C TRP A 71 -1.35 -11.13 -24.00
N ASP A 72 -2.22 -12.08 -24.36
CA ASP A 72 -3.23 -12.65 -23.44
C ASP A 72 -2.62 -13.29 -22.19
N LYS A 73 -1.33 -13.70 -22.26
CA LYS A 73 -0.61 -14.25 -21.10
C LYS A 73 0.13 -13.18 -20.29
N ILE A 74 0.48 -12.05 -20.92
CA ILE A 74 1.30 -11.00 -20.31
C ILE A 74 0.43 -9.93 -19.67
N VAL A 75 -0.61 -9.49 -20.39
CA VAL A 75 -1.48 -8.38 -19.99
C VAL A 75 -2.09 -8.62 -18.59
N PRO A 76 -2.66 -9.80 -18.26
CA PRO A 76 -3.25 -10.01 -16.94
C PRO A 76 -2.22 -9.91 -15.81
N GLY A 77 -1.00 -10.41 -16.03
CA GLY A 77 0.07 -10.34 -15.03
C GLY A 77 0.60 -8.93 -14.82
N GLN A 78 0.72 -8.15 -15.90
CA GLN A 78 1.11 -6.73 -15.82
C GLN A 78 0.01 -5.86 -15.21
N LEU A 79 -1.26 -6.17 -15.50
CA LEU A 79 -2.39 -5.48 -14.89
C LEU A 79 -2.51 -5.81 -13.40
N ALA A 80 -2.32 -7.07 -13.01
CA ALA A 80 -2.28 -7.46 -11.61
C ALA A 80 -1.14 -6.73 -10.87
N ARG A 81 0.04 -6.61 -11.49
CA ARG A 81 1.15 -5.82 -10.95
C ARG A 81 0.81 -4.33 -10.88
N PHE A 82 0.13 -3.78 -11.89
CA PHE A 82 -0.30 -2.38 -11.87
C PHE A 82 -1.24 -2.13 -10.69
N ILE A 83 -2.21 -3.00 -10.45
CA ILE A 83 -3.08 -2.93 -9.28
C ILE A 83 -2.24 -3.02 -8.01
N ASP A 84 -1.39 -4.03 -7.89
CA ASP A 84 -0.53 -4.26 -6.73
C ASP A 84 0.34 -3.04 -6.37
N ASP A 85 0.95 -2.39 -7.37
CA ASP A 85 1.79 -1.20 -7.21
C ASP A 85 0.98 0.06 -6.84
N ASN A 86 -0.31 0.11 -7.20
CA ASN A 86 -1.20 1.26 -7.02
C ASN A 86 -2.22 1.12 -5.86
N THR A 87 -2.12 0.06 -5.05
CA THR A 87 -3.01 -0.19 -3.91
C THR A 87 -2.24 -0.27 -2.59
N THR A 88 -1.11 0.44 -2.51
CA THR A 88 -0.21 0.41 -1.36
C THR A 88 -0.86 0.91 -0.07
N LEU A 89 -1.77 1.89 -0.13
CA LEU A 89 -2.55 2.36 1.02
C LEU A 89 -3.44 1.24 1.56
N ASP A 90 -4.14 0.51 0.69
CA ASP A 90 -5.01 -0.59 1.11
C ASP A 90 -4.18 -1.68 1.79
N LYS A 91 -3.04 -2.05 1.21
CA LYS A 91 -2.14 -3.06 1.80
C LYS A 91 -1.57 -2.65 3.15
N GLU A 92 -1.48 -1.36 3.44
CA GLU A 92 -0.94 -0.85 4.71
C GLU A 92 -2.03 -0.67 5.75
N GLN A 93 -3.22 -0.21 5.36
CA GLN A 93 -4.25 0.25 6.30
C GLN A 93 -5.56 -0.52 6.25
N ALA A 94 -5.83 -1.31 5.20
CA ALA A 94 -6.99 -2.19 5.13
C ALA A 94 -6.62 -3.60 5.59
N LEU A 95 -7.11 -3.99 6.77
CA LEU A 95 -6.78 -5.28 7.41
C LEU A 95 -6.88 -6.48 6.46
N VAL A 96 -7.93 -6.52 5.63
CA VAL A 96 -8.20 -7.64 4.73
C VAL A 96 -7.21 -7.75 3.57
N ASP A 97 -6.62 -6.62 3.16
CA ASP A 97 -5.67 -6.51 2.04
C ASP A 97 -4.20 -6.65 2.50
N GLN A 98 -3.96 -6.53 3.81
CA GLN A 98 -2.64 -6.75 4.41
C GLN A 98 -2.14 -8.17 4.18
N LYS A 99 -0.81 -8.31 4.09
CA LYS A 99 -0.13 -9.61 4.09
C LYS A 99 -0.35 -10.33 5.41
N TYR A 100 -0.65 -11.61 5.35
CA TYR A 100 -0.86 -12.41 6.54
C TYR A 100 0.48 -12.72 7.23
N VAL A 101 0.62 -12.31 8.48
CA VAL A 101 1.90 -12.40 9.22
C VAL A 101 2.39 -13.84 9.38
N LEU A 102 1.49 -14.82 9.40
CA LEU A 102 1.86 -16.25 9.53
C LEU A 102 2.14 -16.92 8.18
N ASP A 103 1.72 -16.32 7.05
CA ASP A 103 2.05 -16.77 5.69
C ASP A 103 2.03 -15.57 4.73
N ASP A 104 3.22 -15.08 4.39
CA ASP A 104 3.43 -13.88 3.55
C ASP A 104 2.98 -14.06 2.09
N LYS A 105 2.64 -15.29 1.70
CA LYS A 105 2.15 -15.62 0.36
C LYS A 105 0.68 -15.24 0.17
N MET A 106 -0.07 -15.03 1.24
CA MET A 106 -1.49 -14.73 1.17
C MET A 106 -1.86 -13.45 1.95
N THR A 107 -3.00 -12.88 1.62
CA THR A 107 -3.59 -11.78 2.38
C THR A 107 -4.36 -12.29 3.59
N VAL A 108 -4.71 -11.40 4.52
CA VAL A 108 -5.58 -11.75 5.65
C VAL A 108 -6.94 -12.26 5.16
N ALA A 109 -7.51 -11.67 4.11
CA ALA A 109 -8.76 -12.15 3.50
C ALA A 109 -8.66 -13.60 3.02
N GLU A 110 -7.57 -13.92 2.32
CA GLU A 110 -7.31 -15.27 1.81
C GLU A 110 -7.11 -16.27 2.96
N ALA A 111 -6.40 -15.87 4.02
CA ALA A 111 -6.19 -16.69 5.21
C ALA A 111 -7.53 -17.00 5.92
N VAL A 112 -8.40 -16.00 6.09
CA VAL A 112 -9.74 -16.18 6.69
C VAL A 112 -10.59 -17.11 5.82
N ALA A 113 -10.59 -16.92 4.50
CA ALA A 113 -11.33 -17.77 3.57
C ALA A 113 -10.82 -19.22 3.58
N ALA A 114 -9.50 -19.42 3.61
CA ALA A 114 -8.88 -20.74 3.69
C ALA A 114 -9.24 -21.46 5.00
N ALA A 115 -9.18 -20.76 6.13
CA ALA A 115 -9.58 -21.30 7.43
C ALA A 115 -11.07 -21.66 7.46
N ALA A 116 -11.94 -20.78 6.95
CA ALA A 116 -13.38 -21.03 6.86
C ALA A 116 -13.70 -22.26 6.00
N LYS A 117 -13.01 -22.40 4.86
CA LYS A 117 -13.16 -23.55 3.97
C LYS A 117 -12.71 -24.85 4.64
N ALA A 118 -11.67 -24.81 5.47
CA ALA A 118 -11.18 -25.99 6.20
C ALA A 118 -12.22 -26.54 7.19
N VAL A 119 -13.10 -25.68 7.71
CA VAL A 119 -14.22 -26.04 8.60
C VAL A 119 -15.55 -26.20 7.86
N GLY A 120 -15.55 -26.15 6.53
CA GLY A 120 -16.73 -26.39 5.69
C GLY A 120 -17.70 -25.21 5.58
N GLY A 121 -17.26 -23.98 5.84
CA GLY A 121 -18.11 -22.79 5.83
C GLY A 121 -17.47 -21.56 5.19
N THR A 122 -18.08 -20.42 5.46
CA THR A 122 -17.62 -19.08 5.08
C THR A 122 -17.44 -18.24 6.34
N ALA A 123 -16.44 -17.37 6.36
CA ALA A 123 -16.21 -16.43 7.46
C ALA A 123 -15.82 -15.07 6.89
N GLU A 124 -16.22 -14.02 7.60
CA GLU A 124 -15.88 -12.64 7.29
C GLU A 124 -15.51 -11.89 8.57
N ILE A 125 -14.61 -10.92 8.46
CA ILE A 125 -14.27 -10.02 9.58
C ILE A 125 -15.27 -8.87 9.54
N SER A 126 -16.17 -8.81 10.53
CA SER A 126 -17.16 -7.75 10.64
C SER A 126 -16.60 -6.46 11.25
N ALA A 127 -15.77 -6.58 12.28
CA ALA A 127 -15.12 -5.46 12.95
C ALA A 127 -13.85 -5.91 13.67
N PHE A 128 -12.92 -4.99 13.83
CA PHE A 128 -11.76 -5.16 14.69
C PHE A 128 -11.47 -3.84 15.41
N VAL A 129 -10.87 -3.93 16.60
CA VAL A 129 -10.39 -2.77 17.36
C VAL A 129 -8.97 -3.09 17.82
N ARG A 130 -8.02 -2.20 17.52
CA ARG A 130 -6.65 -2.27 18.02
C ARG A 130 -6.54 -1.30 19.19
N LEU A 131 -6.09 -1.79 20.35
CA LEU A 131 -5.82 -0.96 21.52
C LEU A 131 -4.32 -1.01 21.81
N GLU A 132 -3.73 0.14 22.10
CA GLU A 132 -2.33 0.25 22.51
C GLU A 132 -2.20 0.91 23.88
N VAL A 133 -1.29 0.41 24.72
CA VAL A 133 -1.07 0.98 26.05
C VAL A 133 -0.48 2.38 25.89
N GLY A 134 -1.17 3.38 26.43
CA GLY A 134 -0.77 4.79 26.31
C GLY A 134 -1.35 5.51 25.09
N GLU A 135 -2.25 4.88 24.33
CA GLU A 135 -2.97 5.55 23.24
C GLU A 135 -3.69 6.81 23.75
N GLY A 136 -3.42 7.95 23.12
CA GLY A 136 -3.96 9.25 23.52
C GLY A 136 -3.35 9.88 24.78
N ILE A 137 -2.32 9.27 25.38
CA ILE A 137 -1.60 9.82 26.53
C ILE A 137 -0.36 10.56 26.03
N GLU A 138 -0.26 11.86 26.31
CA GLU A 138 0.96 12.63 26.05
C GLU A 138 2.11 12.08 26.90
N LYS A 139 3.12 11.51 26.25
CA LYS A 139 4.31 11.01 26.93
C LYS A 139 5.06 12.21 27.49
N LYS A 140 5.08 12.35 28.81
CA LYS A 140 5.96 13.32 29.48
C LYS A 140 7.40 13.02 29.07
N VAL A 141 8.06 14.02 28.49
CA VAL A 141 9.49 13.98 28.22
C VAL A 141 10.17 14.58 29.44
N ASP A 142 10.48 13.73 30.42
CA ASP A 142 11.21 14.15 31.61
C ASP A 142 12.70 14.22 31.26
N ASP A 143 13.30 15.42 31.37
CA ASP A 143 14.74 15.60 31.21
C ASP A 143 15.42 15.22 32.52
N PHE A 144 15.84 13.95 32.59
CA PHE A 144 16.54 13.39 33.74
C PHE A 144 17.78 14.22 34.13
N ALA A 145 18.47 14.85 33.17
CA ALA A 145 19.63 15.68 33.46
C ALA A 145 19.22 16.98 34.18
N ALA A 146 18.11 17.59 33.78
CA ALA A 146 17.55 18.76 34.45
C ALA A 146 17.04 18.42 35.87
N GLU A 147 16.40 17.27 36.04
CA GLU A 147 15.94 16.81 37.37
C GLU A 147 17.11 16.55 38.34
N VAL A 148 18.17 15.88 37.87
CA VAL A 148 19.37 15.64 38.68
C VAL A 148 20.07 16.94 39.04
N ALA A 149 20.17 17.88 38.10
CA ALA A 149 20.77 19.20 38.35
C ALA A 149 19.99 19.99 39.42
N ALA A 150 18.65 19.90 39.43
CA ALA A 150 17.81 20.57 40.43
C ALA A 150 17.92 19.95 41.83
N GLN A 151 18.24 18.66 41.97
CA GLN A 151 18.39 18.00 43.27
C GLN A 151 19.75 18.25 43.95
N MET A 152 20.78 18.62 43.20
CA MET A 152 22.11 18.94 43.75
C MET A 152 22.31 20.43 44.10
N ALA A 153 21.29 21.27 43.91
CA ALA A 153 21.31 22.70 44.18
C ALA A 153 20.79 23.05 45.59
#